data_AF-J9F0L6-F1
#
_entry.id   AF-J9F0L6-F1
#
_cell.length_a   1.000
_cell.length_b   1.000
_cell.length_c   1.000
_cell.angle_alpha   90.00
_cell.angle_beta   90.00
_cell.angle_gamma   90.00
#
_symmetry.space_group_name_H-M   'P 1'
#
loop_
_entity.id
_entity.type
_entity.pdbx_description
1 polymer ?
#
loop_
_entity_poly.entity_id
_entity_poly.type
_entity_poly.pdbx_seq_one_letter_code
_entity_poly.pdbx_strand_id
1 'polypeptide(L)'
;MSTIVPEIFQNCSYEYRIKDIKYIQCHIPMNANPCKLLKELHEAKDIRKYLFATIPLILATFAILINIAYGILIIELWRRKKLGSLCRYSFLISRTISSILALILLYIILIAWKLKIFRYASAAAFILIGSISFLTLAGTYVAMTALLYLAIVHPLRYLYLVNITRCFIVIAILWLISIAFSVAFTK
;
A
#
# COMPACT_ATOMS: atom_id res chain seq x y z
N MET A 1 25.10 -16.29 27.26
CA MET A 1 26.03 -16.08 26.13
C MET A 1 26.83 -14.83 26.47
N SER A 2 28.08 -15.00 26.89
CA SER A 2 28.95 -13.91 27.34
C SER A 2 29.20 -12.94 26.18
N THR A 3 28.76 -11.68 26.35
CA THR A 3 28.80 -10.64 25.34
C THR A 3 30.20 -10.03 25.27
N ILE A 4 31.09 -10.66 24.50
CA ILE A 4 32.37 -10.04 24.16
C ILE A 4 32.07 -8.92 23.16
N VAL A 5 32.17 -7.68 23.62
CA VAL A 5 32.08 -6.50 22.74
C VAL A 5 33.35 -6.45 21.89
N PRO A 6 33.25 -6.42 20.55
CA PRO A 6 34.41 -6.35 19.66
C PRO A 6 35.26 -5.11 19.94
N GLU A 7 36.59 -5.20 19.75
CA GLU A 7 37.54 -4.09 20.02
C GLU A 7 37.11 -2.77 19.36
N ILE A 8 36.60 -2.84 18.13
CA ILE A 8 36.11 -1.68 17.35
C ILE A 8 34.97 -0.94 18.07
N PHE A 9 34.18 -1.64 18.89
CA PHE A 9 33.03 -1.10 19.63
C PHE A 9 33.23 -1.09 21.14
N GLN A 10 34.41 -1.43 21.67
CA GLN A 10 34.67 -1.44 23.12
C GLN A 10 34.37 -0.07 23.74
N ASN A 11 34.76 1.01 23.07
CA ASN A 11 34.49 2.39 23.50
C ASN A 11 33.02 2.82 23.34
N CYS A 12 32.17 1.99 22.74
CA CYS A 12 30.76 2.28 22.45
C CYS A 12 29.82 1.19 23.01
N SER A 13 30.26 0.49 24.07
CA SER A 13 29.55 -0.67 24.62
C SER A 13 28.11 -0.38 25.06
N TYR A 14 27.79 0.87 25.42
CA TYR A 14 26.44 1.32 25.77
C TYR A 14 25.50 1.42 24.56
N GLU A 15 26.02 1.67 23.36
CA GLU A 15 25.23 1.77 22.13
C GLU A 15 25.16 0.41 21.41
N TYR A 16 26.15 -0.47 21.61
CA TYR A 16 26.27 -1.75 20.93
C TYR A 16 25.07 -2.69 21.17
N ARG A 17 24.42 -3.12 20.08
CA ARG A 17 23.39 -4.17 20.11
C ARG A 17 23.98 -5.45 19.51
N ILE A 18 23.56 -6.63 20.00
CA ILE A 18 24.05 -7.95 19.52
C ILE A 18 23.96 -8.11 17.98
N LYS A 19 22.98 -7.44 17.36
CA LYS A 19 22.76 -7.47 15.90
C LYS A 19 23.78 -6.66 15.09
N ASP A 20 24.69 -5.96 15.74
CA ASP A 20 25.70 -5.08 15.13
C ASP A 20 27.03 -5.79 14.86
N ILE A 21 27.17 -7.05 15.31
CA ILE A 21 28.33 -7.91 15.06
C ILE A 21 28.69 -8.02 13.56
N LYS A 22 27.71 -7.86 12.67
CA LYS A 22 27.91 -7.86 11.21
C LYS A 22 28.66 -6.65 10.67
N TYR A 23 28.80 -5.58 11.46
CA TYR A 23 29.48 -4.35 11.04
C TYR A 23 30.98 -4.35 11.40
N ILE A 24 31.47 -5.40 12.08
CA ILE A 24 32.90 -5.55 12.42
C ILE A 24 33.78 -5.58 11.17
N GLN A 25 33.26 -6.14 10.07
CA GLN A 25 33.99 -6.27 8.80
C GLN A 25 33.89 -5.03 7.91
N CYS A 26 33.14 -4.00 8.32
CA CYS A 26 33.02 -2.77 7.54
C CYS A 26 34.29 -1.91 7.71
N HIS A 27 34.83 -1.41 6.60
CA HIS A 27 35.93 -0.46 6.62
C HIS A 27 35.43 0.88 7.19
N ILE A 28 36.03 1.31 8.31
CA ILE A 28 35.72 2.60 8.95
C ILE A 28 36.86 3.57 8.58
N PRO A 29 36.55 4.72 7.97
CA PRO A 29 37.59 5.70 7.64
C PRO A 29 38.29 6.19 8.91
N MET A 30 39.63 6.33 8.85
CA MET A 30 40.50 6.66 9.98
C MET A 30 40.08 7.91 10.79
N ASN A 31 39.36 8.84 10.15
CA ASN A 31 38.92 10.10 10.75
C ASN A 31 37.50 10.04 11.36
N ALA A 32 36.80 8.91 11.27
CA ALA A 32 35.43 8.77 11.74
C ALA A 32 35.38 8.11 13.14
N ASN A 33 34.54 8.65 14.02
CA ASN A 33 34.28 8.05 15.32
C ASN A 33 33.28 6.88 15.18
N PRO A 34 33.67 5.63 15.52
CA PRO A 34 32.82 4.45 15.36
C PRO A 34 31.55 4.51 16.21
N CYS A 35 31.58 5.15 17.38
CA CYS A 35 30.41 5.29 18.24
C CYS A 35 29.36 6.19 17.62
N LYS A 36 29.79 7.30 17.02
CA LYS A 36 28.88 8.24 16.34
C LYS A 36 28.23 7.58 15.13
N LEU A 37 29.02 6.85 14.34
CA LEU A 37 28.53 6.10 13.18
C LEU A 37 27.50 5.02 13.58
N LEU A 38 27.77 4.30 14.67
CA LEU A 38 26.87 3.26 15.16
C LEU A 38 25.54 3.85 15.68
N LYS A 39 25.61 4.99 16.38
CA LYS A 39 24.43 5.73 16.83
C LYS A 39 23.57 6.21 15.66
N GLU A 40 24.17 6.87 14.66
CA GLU A 40 23.47 7.32 13.45
C GLU A 40 22.81 6.15 12.69
N LEU A 41 23.49 5.00 12.66
CA LEU A 41 22.96 3.78 12.04
C LEU A 41 21.75 3.22 12.81
N HIS A 42 21.76 3.28 14.14
CA HIS A 42 20.63 2.88 14.97
C HIS A 42 19.46 3.82 14.81
N GLU A 43 19.69 5.12 14.84
CA GLU A 43 18.67 6.14 14.58
C GLU A 43 18.03 5.93 13.21
N ALA A 44 18.82 5.79 12.13
CA ALA A 44 18.30 5.53 10.79
C ALA A 44 17.48 4.23 10.71
N LYS A 45 17.92 3.19 11.42
CA LYS A 45 17.24 1.88 11.43
C LYS A 45 15.93 1.92 12.22
N ASP A 46 15.91 2.64 13.33
CA ASP A 46 14.73 2.80 14.17
C ASP A 46 13.71 3.71 13.48
N ILE A 47 14.13 4.82 12.87
CA ILE A 47 13.29 5.68 12.00
C ILE A 47 12.66 4.85 10.89
N ARG A 48 13.46 4.06 10.14
CA ARG A 48 12.94 3.21 9.07
C ARG A 48 11.89 2.22 9.58
N LYS A 49 12.12 1.62 10.75
CA LYS A 49 11.18 0.65 11.34
C LYS A 49 9.86 1.32 11.74
N TYR A 50 9.91 2.49 12.38
CA TYR A 50 8.70 3.20 12.82
C TYR A 50 7.93 3.78 11.63
N LEU A 51 8.61 4.46 10.70
CA LEU A 51 7.98 5.11 9.55
C LEU A 51 7.43 4.11 8.52
N PHE A 52 8.16 3.04 8.19
CA PHE A 52 7.76 2.15 7.11
C PHE A 52 6.99 0.90 7.57
N ALA A 53 7.01 0.57 8.86
CA ALA A 53 6.27 -0.59 9.37
C ALA A 53 5.17 -0.20 10.36
N THR A 54 5.50 0.53 11.43
CA THR A 54 4.53 0.79 12.51
C THR A 54 3.40 1.72 12.06
N ILE A 55 3.74 2.87 11.46
CA ILE A 55 2.73 3.86 11.03
C ILE A 55 1.81 3.29 9.93
N PRO A 56 2.32 2.68 8.84
CA PRO A 56 1.47 2.10 7.81
C PRO A 56 0.56 1.00 8.34
N LEU A 57 1.02 0.22 9.33
CA LEU A 57 0.20 -0.84 9.92
C LEU A 57 -0.98 -0.29 10.71
N ILE A 58 -0.77 0.78 11.50
CA ILE A 58 -1.84 1.47 12.22
C ILE A 58 -2.80 2.16 11.23
N LEU A 59 -2.27 2.86 10.22
CA LEU A 59 -3.11 3.50 9.21
C LEU A 59 -3.92 2.46 8.41
N ALA A 60 -3.34 1.31 8.09
CA ALA A 60 -4.03 0.24 7.38
C ALA A 60 -5.19 -0.35 8.20
N THR A 61 -5.05 -0.51 9.52
CA THR A 61 -6.15 -1.02 10.36
C THR A 61 -7.34 -0.04 10.38
N PHE A 62 -7.07 1.26 10.57
CA PHE A 62 -8.12 2.27 10.46
C PHE A 62 -8.75 2.32 9.06
N ALA A 63 -7.92 2.25 8.02
CA ALA A 63 -8.41 2.27 6.63
C ALA A 63 -9.31 1.06 6.33
N ILE A 64 -8.98 -0.13 6.82
CA ILE A 64 -9.82 -1.33 6.66
C ILE A 64 -11.17 -1.12 7.32
N LEU A 65 -11.20 -0.64 8.58
CA LEU A 65 -12.46 -0.40 9.30
C LEU A 65 -13.35 0.61 8.59
N ILE A 66 -12.76 1.74 8.13
CA ILE A 66 -13.49 2.78 7.40
C ILE A 66 -14.03 2.24 6.06
N ASN A 67 -13.21 1.49 5.31
CA ASN A 67 -13.64 0.92 4.03
C ASN A 67 -14.74 -0.14 4.21
N ILE A 68 -14.69 -0.96 5.27
CA ILE A 68 -15.74 -1.92 5.60
C ILE A 68 -17.05 -1.17 5.92
N ALA A 69 -17.00 -0.18 6.81
CA ALA A 69 -18.18 0.61 7.17
C ALA A 69 -18.79 1.31 5.94
N TYR A 70 -17.95 1.91 5.09
CA TYR A 70 -18.36 2.54 3.84
C TYR A 70 -18.98 1.53 2.85
N GLY A 71 -18.39 0.33 2.73
CA GLY A 71 -18.92 -0.76 1.92
C GLY A 71 -20.31 -1.22 2.37
N ILE A 72 -20.51 -1.37 3.69
CA ILE A 72 -21.82 -1.74 4.26
C ILE A 72 -22.88 -0.69 3.91
N LEU A 73 -22.57 0.60 4.09
CA LEU A 73 -23.48 1.69 3.75
C LEU A 73 -23.83 1.71 2.26
N ILE A 74 -22.84 1.52 1.37
CA ILE A 74 -23.09 1.47 -0.07
C ILE A 74 -23.98 0.28 -0.44
N ILE A 75 -23.71 -0.91 0.10
CA ILE A 75 -24.50 -2.11 -0.18
C ILE A 75 -25.95 -1.89 0.28
N GLU A 76 -26.15 -1.27 1.44
CA GLU A 76 -27.49 -0.95 1.93
C GLU A 76 -28.22 0.07 1.03
N LEU A 77 -27.53 1.11 0.58
CA LEU A 77 -28.07 2.09 -0.37
C LEU A 77 -28.41 1.46 -1.72
N TRP A 78 -27.55 0.56 -2.20
CA TRP A 78 -27.75 -0.17 -3.44
C TRP A 78 -28.99 -1.08 -3.36
N ARG A 79 -29.14 -1.81 -2.24
CA ARG A 79 -30.29 -2.68 -1.98
C ARG A 79 -31.61 -1.90 -1.93
N ARG A 80 -31.60 -0.70 -1.35
CA ARG A 80 -32.80 0.14 -1.23
C ARG A 80 -33.19 0.87 -2.52
N LYS A 81 -32.45 0.70 -3.63
CA LYS A 81 -32.67 1.38 -4.93
C LYS A 81 -32.95 2.89 -4.82
N LYS A 82 -32.46 3.55 -3.76
CA LYS A 82 -32.88 4.90 -3.36
C LYS A 82 -32.34 6.02 -4.26
N LEU A 83 -31.42 5.74 -5.19
CA LEU A 83 -30.91 6.70 -6.19
C LEU A 83 -30.72 6.05 -7.57
N GLY A 84 -31.05 6.81 -8.62
CA GLY A 84 -31.25 6.36 -10.01
C GLY A 84 -30.01 5.95 -10.84
N SER A 85 -28.97 5.36 -10.27
CA SER A 85 -27.83 4.87 -11.06
C SER A 85 -27.19 3.62 -10.46
N LEU A 86 -27.67 2.44 -10.86
CA LEU A 86 -27.08 1.14 -10.50
C LEU A 86 -25.59 1.06 -10.92
N CYS A 87 -25.20 1.65 -12.06
CA CYS A 87 -23.80 1.70 -12.50
C CYS A 87 -22.89 2.44 -11.51
N ARG A 88 -23.30 3.62 -11.02
CA ARG A 88 -22.50 4.41 -10.07
C ARG A 88 -22.20 3.60 -8.79
N TYR A 89 -23.20 2.85 -8.31
CA TYR A 89 -23.01 1.97 -7.15
C TYR A 89 -22.09 0.79 -7.45
N SER A 90 -22.19 0.16 -8.63
CA SER A 90 -21.28 -0.91 -9.04
C SER A 90 -19.81 -0.46 -9.07
N PHE A 91 -19.52 0.74 -9.57
CA PHE A 91 -18.17 1.32 -9.53
C PHE A 91 -17.69 1.56 -8.09
N LEU A 92 -18.56 2.11 -7.23
CA LEU A 92 -18.23 2.34 -5.83
C LEU A 92 -17.95 1.04 -5.06
N ILE A 93 -18.77 0.00 -5.25
CA ILE A 93 -18.59 -1.31 -4.63
C ILE A 93 -17.30 -1.97 -5.11
N SER A 94 -17.07 -1.99 -6.42
CA SER A 94 -15.84 -2.54 -7.00
C SER A 94 -14.59 -1.85 -6.42
N ARG A 95 -14.64 -0.53 -6.27
CA ARG A 95 -13.58 0.26 -5.65
C ARG A 95 -13.36 -0.09 -4.17
N THR A 96 -14.43 -0.24 -3.39
CA THR A 96 -14.30 -0.62 -1.97
C THR A 96 -13.70 -2.00 -1.80
N ILE A 97 -14.13 -2.97 -2.61
CA ILE A 97 -13.59 -4.33 -2.56
C ILE A 97 -12.11 -4.33 -2.96
N SER A 98 -11.76 -3.61 -4.03
CA SER A 98 -10.37 -3.45 -4.46
C SER A 98 -9.48 -2.85 -3.37
N SER A 99 -9.98 -1.78 -2.71
CA SER A 99 -9.24 -1.10 -1.63
C SER A 99 -9.05 -1.99 -0.40
N ILE A 100 -10.08 -2.73 0.00
CA ILE A 100 -9.98 -3.69 1.12
C ILE A 100 -8.98 -4.80 0.77
N LEU A 101 -9.06 -5.37 -0.43
CA LEU A 101 -8.15 -6.42 -0.89
C LEU A 101 -6.70 -5.93 -0.89
N ALA A 102 -6.44 -4.74 -1.42
CA ALA A 102 -5.12 -4.11 -1.42
C ALA A 102 -4.58 -3.89 -0.01
N LEU A 103 -5.42 -3.40 0.92
CA LEU A 103 -5.03 -3.19 2.32
C LEU A 103 -4.72 -4.51 3.02
N ILE A 104 -5.49 -5.57 2.78
CA ILE A 104 -5.23 -6.92 3.31
C ILE A 104 -3.90 -7.46 2.78
N LEU A 105 -3.64 -7.36 1.47
CA LEU A 105 -2.39 -7.81 0.86
C LEU A 105 -1.18 -7.04 1.42
N LEU A 106 -1.32 -5.71 1.55
CA LEU A 106 -0.30 -4.86 2.17
C LEU A 106 -0.04 -5.27 3.62
N TYR A 107 -1.09 -5.58 4.38
CA TYR A 107 -0.97 -6.06 5.77
C TYR A 107 -0.21 -7.39 5.86
N ILE A 108 -0.52 -8.36 4.99
CA ILE A 108 0.18 -9.65 4.91
C ILE A 108 1.67 -9.45 4.59
N ILE A 109 1.99 -8.57 3.64
CA ILE A 109 3.38 -8.29 3.24
C ILE A 109 4.18 -7.63 4.36
N LEU A 110 3.59 -6.67 5.09
CA LEU A 110 4.24 -6.04 6.24
C LEU A 110 4.56 -7.05 7.35
N ILE A 111 3.66 -8.01 7.60
CA ILE A 111 3.91 -9.12 8.53
C ILE A 111 5.04 -10.02 8.02
N ALA A 112 4.99 -10.43 6.75
CA ALA A 112 6.01 -11.28 6.14
C ALA A 112 7.40 -10.61 6.15
N TRP A 113 7.46 -9.28 5.96
CA TRP A 113 8.68 -8.51 6.09
C TRP A 113 9.19 -8.51 7.54
N LYS A 114 8.31 -8.31 8.54
CA LYS A 114 8.70 -8.38 9.96
C LYS A 114 9.28 -9.75 10.33
N LEU A 115 8.75 -10.83 9.76
CA LEU A 115 9.23 -12.20 9.95
C LEU A 115 10.49 -12.53 9.11
N LYS A 116 11.02 -11.58 8.33
CA LYS A 116 12.19 -11.73 7.45
C LYS A 116 12.08 -12.84 6.39
N ILE A 117 10.87 -13.26 6.04
CA ILE A 117 10.64 -14.39 5.11
C ILE A 117 11.02 -14.00 3.68
N PHE A 118 10.68 -12.79 3.26
CA PHE A 118 10.93 -12.29 1.90
C PHE A 118 11.58 -10.90 1.97
N ARG A 119 12.91 -10.76 1.79
CA ARG A 119 13.57 -9.44 1.89
C ARG A 119 13.47 -8.60 0.61
N TYR A 120 13.81 -9.15 -0.56
CA TYR A 120 13.75 -8.42 -1.83
C TYR A 120 12.38 -8.55 -2.51
N ALA A 121 11.78 -9.74 -2.47
CA ALA A 121 10.46 -9.98 -3.05
C ALA A 121 9.34 -9.18 -2.36
N SER A 122 9.46 -8.86 -1.06
CA SER A 122 8.47 -8.03 -0.36
C SER A 122 8.47 -6.57 -0.84
N ALA A 123 9.63 -6.01 -1.17
CA ALA A 123 9.72 -4.66 -1.72
C ALA A 123 9.10 -4.57 -3.12
N ALA A 124 9.38 -5.55 -3.99
CA ALA A 124 8.75 -5.65 -5.31
C ALA A 124 7.23 -5.83 -5.20
N ALA A 125 6.76 -6.69 -4.29
CA ALA A 125 5.33 -6.88 -4.05
C ALA A 125 4.65 -5.61 -3.52
N PHE A 126 5.32 -4.84 -2.66
CA PHE A 126 4.80 -3.57 -2.15
C PHE A 126 4.62 -2.53 -3.27
N ILE A 127 5.62 -2.39 -4.15
CA ILE A 127 5.54 -1.51 -5.31
C ILE A 127 4.42 -1.97 -6.24
N LEU A 128 4.32 -3.26 -6.52
CA LEU A 128 3.31 -3.83 -7.42
C LEU A 128 1.89 -3.57 -6.90
N ILE A 129 1.62 -3.86 -5.62
CA ILE A 129 0.30 -3.61 -5.02
C ILE A 129 0.00 -2.12 -4.95
N GLY A 130 0.98 -1.29 -4.59
CA GLY A 130 0.84 0.16 -4.56
C GLY A 130 0.46 0.72 -5.92
N SER A 131 1.16 0.31 -6.98
CA SER A 131 0.90 0.71 -8.36
C SER A 131 -0.48 0.25 -8.84
N ILE A 132 -0.85 -1.03 -8.64
CA ILE A 132 -2.18 -1.52 -9.02
C ILE A 132 -3.28 -0.74 -8.31
N SER A 133 -3.12 -0.52 -7.01
CA SER A 133 -4.13 0.18 -6.19
C SER A 133 -4.26 1.63 -6.60
N PHE A 134 -3.14 2.31 -6.88
CA PHE A 134 -3.15 3.70 -7.32
C PHE A 134 -3.79 3.86 -8.71
N LEU A 135 -3.42 3.03 -9.69
CA LEU A 135 -3.99 3.11 -11.04
C LEU A 135 -5.48 2.74 -11.06
N THR A 136 -5.90 1.70 -10.34
CA THR A 136 -7.32 1.34 -10.25
C THR A 136 -8.13 2.44 -9.55
N LEU A 137 -7.58 3.07 -8.51
CA LEU A 137 -8.22 4.20 -7.84
C LEU A 137 -8.36 5.41 -8.78
N ALA A 138 -7.26 5.83 -9.43
CA ALA A 138 -7.29 6.96 -10.36
C ALA A 138 -8.26 6.69 -11.53
N GLY A 139 -8.19 5.50 -12.12
CA GLY A 139 -9.07 5.08 -13.21
C GLY A 139 -10.55 5.08 -12.84
N THR A 140 -10.90 4.58 -11.64
CA THR A 140 -12.29 4.61 -11.16
C THR A 140 -12.77 6.02 -10.85
N TYR A 141 -11.91 6.93 -10.38
CA TYR A 141 -12.25 8.35 -10.24
C TYR A 141 -12.54 9.01 -11.58
N VAL A 142 -11.68 8.81 -12.58
CA VAL A 142 -11.90 9.34 -13.94
C VAL A 142 -13.20 8.80 -14.52
N ALA A 143 -13.45 7.50 -14.41
CA ALA A 143 -14.68 6.86 -14.90
C ALA A 143 -15.94 7.42 -14.20
N MET A 144 -15.89 7.62 -12.88
CA MET A 144 -17.01 8.18 -12.12
C MET A 144 -17.27 9.64 -12.48
N THR A 145 -16.22 10.44 -12.67
CA THR A 145 -16.36 11.83 -13.13
C THR A 145 -16.94 11.88 -14.54
N ALA A 146 -16.50 11.02 -15.45
CA ALA A 146 -17.05 10.91 -16.80
C ALA A 146 -18.54 10.50 -16.79
N LEU A 147 -18.92 9.54 -15.94
CA LEU A 147 -20.32 9.15 -15.75
C LEU A 147 -21.18 10.30 -15.22
N LEU A 148 -20.67 11.04 -14.24
CA LEU A 148 -21.37 12.20 -13.67
C LEU A 148 -21.54 13.31 -14.71
N TYR A 149 -20.48 13.59 -15.48
CA TYR A 149 -20.50 14.54 -16.59
C TYR A 149 -21.57 14.16 -17.63
N LEU A 150 -21.60 12.90 -18.05
CA LEU A 150 -22.61 12.40 -18.98
C LEU A 150 -24.04 12.51 -18.40
N ALA A 151 -24.22 12.19 -17.12
CA ALA A 151 -25.53 12.28 -16.47
C ALA A 151 -26.07 13.72 -16.39
N ILE A 152 -25.19 14.70 -16.13
CA ILE A 152 -25.59 16.11 -15.96
C ILE A 152 -25.71 16.82 -17.31
N VAL A 153 -24.68 16.71 -18.17
CA VAL A 153 -24.58 17.50 -19.40
C VAL A 153 -25.38 16.86 -20.54
N HIS A 154 -25.46 15.53 -20.58
CA HIS A 154 -26.11 14.80 -21.67
C HIS A 154 -27.03 13.67 -21.16
N PRO A 155 -28.12 14.00 -20.44
CA PRO A 155 -28.98 13.02 -19.75
C PRO A 155 -29.63 12.00 -20.71
N LEU A 156 -30.01 12.41 -21.93
CA LEU A 156 -30.58 11.50 -22.94
C LEU A 156 -29.54 10.47 -23.44
N ARG A 157 -28.29 10.92 -23.65
CA ARG A 157 -27.20 10.01 -24.02
C ARG A 157 -26.86 9.06 -22.87
N TYR A 158 -26.89 9.55 -21.63
CA TYR A 158 -26.68 8.72 -20.44
C TYR A 158 -27.67 7.57 -20.38
N LEU A 159 -28.96 7.82 -20.65
CA LEU A 159 -30.00 6.80 -20.58
C LEU A 159 -29.82 5.65 -21.60
N TYR A 160 -29.26 5.96 -22.78
CA TYR A 160 -29.03 4.97 -23.84
C TYR A 160 -27.65 4.31 -23.79
N LEU A 161 -26.61 5.05 -23.37
CA LEU A 161 -25.24 4.55 -23.36
C LEU A 161 -24.90 3.76 -22.10
N VAL A 162 -25.42 4.19 -20.94
CA VAL A 162 -25.02 3.65 -19.63
C VAL A 162 -25.86 2.43 -19.30
N ASN A 163 -25.24 1.26 -19.50
CA ASN A 163 -25.80 -0.02 -19.10
C ASN A 163 -24.83 -0.74 -18.13
N ILE A 164 -25.36 -1.54 -17.21
CA ILE A 164 -24.58 -2.24 -16.17
C ILE A 164 -23.48 -3.10 -16.79
N THR A 165 -23.79 -3.83 -17.86
CA THR A 165 -22.82 -4.68 -18.57
C THR A 165 -21.63 -3.88 -19.11
N ARG A 166 -21.89 -2.70 -19.67
CA ARG A 166 -20.83 -1.80 -20.18
C ARG A 166 -19.99 -1.23 -19.03
N CYS A 167 -20.60 -0.91 -17.90
CA CYS A 167 -19.88 -0.48 -16.70
C CYS A 167 -18.92 -1.56 -16.19
N PHE A 168 -19.34 -2.83 -16.16
CA PHE A 168 -18.44 -3.94 -15.82
C PHE A 168 -17.30 -4.12 -16.81
N ILE A 169 -17.55 -3.95 -18.12
CA ILE A 169 -16.49 -3.97 -19.14
C ILE A 169 -15.46 -2.87 -18.88
N VAL A 170 -15.90 -1.64 -18.58
CA VAL A 170 -14.99 -0.53 -18.25
C VAL A 170 -14.16 -0.84 -17.01
N ILE A 171 -14.79 -1.39 -15.96
CA ILE A 171 -14.06 -1.83 -14.75
C ILE A 171 -13.00 -2.87 -15.13
N ALA A 172 -13.35 -3.90 -15.90
CA ALA A 172 -12.42 -4.94 -16.32
C ALA A 172 -11.24 -4.37 -17.13
N ILE A 173 -11.49 -3.45 -18.06
CA ILE A 173 -10.45 -2.77 -18.84
C ILE A 173 -9.51 -1.98 -17.92
N LEU A 174 -10.05 -1.21 -16.96
CA LEU A 174 -9.24 -0.47 -16.00
C LEU A 174 -8.33 -1.39 -15.19
N TRP A 175 -8.84 -2.54 -14.76
CA TRP A 175 -8.03 -3.55 -14.06
C TRP A 175 -6.92 -4.12 -14.94
N LEU A 176 -7.22 -4.48 -16.19
CA LEU A 176 -6.23 -5.01 -17.13
C LEU A 176 -5.11 -4.01 -17.39
N ILE A 177 -5.44 -2.73 -17.61
CA ILE A 177 -4.47 -1.65 -17.80
C ILE A 177 -3.61 -1.50 -16.54
N SER A 178 -4.24 -1.51 -15.36
CA SER A 178 -3.53 -1.35 -14.09
C SER A 178 -2.55 -2.50 -13.82
N ILE A 179 -2.94 -3.74 -14.11
CA ILE A 179 -2.09 -4.92 -13.98
C ILE A 179 -0.93 -4.85 -14.99
N ALA A 180 -1.22 -4.57 -16.26
CA ALA A 180 -0.20 -4.48 -17.30
C ALA A 180 0.87 -3.43 -16.96
N PHE A 181 0.43 -2.24 -16.53
CA PHE A 181 1.34 -1.17 -16.13
C PHE A 181 2.18 -1.54 -14.90
N SER A 182 1.56 -2.15 -13.90
CA SER A 182 2.25 -2.51 -12.66
C SER A 182 3.28 -3.61 -12.88
N VAL A 183 2.99 -4.60 -13.75
CA VAL A 183 3.96 -5.62 -14.14
C VAL A 183 5.10 -5.01 -14.95
N ALA A 184 4.83 -4.08 -15.87
CA ALA A 184 5.85 -3.39 -16.65
C ALA A 184 6.78 -2.54 -15.75
N PHE A 185 6.24 -1.90 -14.71
CA PHE A 185 7.01 -1.07 -13.78
C PHE A 185 7.87 -1.87 -12.79
N THR A 186 7.53 -3.14 -12.54
CA THR A 186 8.22 -3.99 -11.55
C THR A 186 9.32 -4.85 -12.19
N LYS A 187 9.40 -4.88 -13.53
CA LYS A 187 10.50 -5.53 -14.29
C LYS A 187 11.68 -4.58 -14.42
#